data_AF-A0A2K3M3F3-F1
#
_entry.id   AF-A0A2K3M3F3-F1
#
_cell.length_a   1.000
_cell.length_b   1.000
_cell.length_c   1.000
_cell.angle_alpha   90.00
_cell.angle_beta   90.00
_cell.angle_gamma   90.00
#
_symmetry.space_group_name_H-M   'P 1'
#
loop_
_entity.id
_entity.type
_entity.pdbx_description
1 polymer ?
#
loop_
_entity_poly.entity_id
_entity_poly.type
_entity_poly.pdbx_seq_one_letter_code
_entity_poly.pdbx_strand_id
1 'polypeptide(L)'
;MMKKAHHRSITPSRSQNTVNVKNYGAIANDGRVDNEAFEKAWNKACSEGATLVVPENSVYHLKPIIFSGPCQPKTAFKIYGTIKAWPKRSAYGEDTRLWIKFDNLTNFKVDGGGTINGNGKIWWKNSCKVNESL
;
A
#
# COMPACT_ATOMS: atom_id res chain seq x y z
N MET A 1 12.88 -55.01 7.71
CA MET A 1 12.13 -53.77 8.03
C MET A 1 12.91 -52.57 7.49
N MET A 2 12.48 -51.95 6.40
CA MET A 2 13.09 -50.73 5.87
C MET A 2 12.44 -49.52 6.52
N LYS A 3 13.23 -48.69 7.22
CA LYS A 3 12.76 -47.39 7.73
C LYS A 3 12.65 -46.42 6.55
N LYS A 4 11.42 -46.00 6.19
CA LYS A 4 11.20 -44.90 5.24
C LYS A 4 11.71 -43.62 5.88
N ALA A 5 12.72 -43.00 5.27
CA ALA A 5 13.10 -41.64 5.60
C ALA A 5 12.00 -40.68 5.11
N HIS A 6 11.44 -39.87 6.01
CA HIS A 6 10.62 -38.74 5.60
C HIS A 6 11.54 -37.67 5.00
N HIS A 7 11.62 -37.63 3.67
CA HIS A 7 12.17 -36.48 2.97
C HIS A 7 11.27 -35.28 3.25
N ARG A 8 11.72 -34.41 4.15
CA ARG A 8 11.16 -33.07 4.31
C ARG A 8 11.43 -32.35 2.99
N SER A 9 10.42 -32.22 2.15
CA SER A 9 10.49 -31.46 0.91
C SER A 9 10.88 -30.03 1.25
N ILE A 10 12.15 -29.69 1.05
CA ILE A 10 12.60 -28.30 1.07
C ILE A 10 12.09 -27.71 -0.24
N THR A 11 10.87 -27.19 -0.22
CA THR A 11 10.39 -26.34 -1.31
C THR A 11 11.34 -25.15 -1.42
N PRO A 12 11.97 -24.89 -2.58
CA PRO A 12 12.81 -23.71 -2.74
C PRO A 12 11.95 -22.49 -2.43
N SER A 13 12.37 -21.68 -1.46
CA SER A 13 11.80 -20.36 -1.25
C SER A 13 12.10 -19.55 -2.50
N ARG A 14 11.14 -19.54 -3.45
CA ARG A 14 11.19 -18.69 -4.63
C ARG A 14 11.41 -17.27 -4.11
N SER A 15 12.54 -16.65 -4.46
CA SER A 15 12.84 -15.25 -4.11
C SER A 15 11.57 -14.43 -4.33
N GLN A 16 11.04 -13.82 -3.28
CA GLN A 16 9.84 -13.01 -3.41
C GLN A 16 10.15 -11.86 -4.37
N ASN A 17 9.53 -11.86 -5.54
CA ASN A 17 9.68 -10.77 -6.49
C ASN A 17 9.15 -9.48 -5.85
N THR A 18 9.90 -8.40 -5.98
CA THR A 18 9.56 -7.09 -5.42
C THR A 18 9.27 -6.08 -6.51
N VAL A 19 8.20 -5.32 -6.34
CA VAL A 19 7.81 -4.21 -7.21
C VAL A 19 7.98 -2.92 -6.43
N ASN A 20 9.00 -2.12 -6.75
CA ASN A 20 9.26 -0.86 -6.05
C ASN A 20 8.51 0.28 -6.72
N VAL A 21 7.71 1.06 -5.97
CA VAL A 21 6.92 2.19 -6.51
C VAL A 21 7.75 3.22 -7.29
N LYS A 22 9.02 3.40 -6.94
CA LYS A 22 9.96 4.28 -7.67
C LYS A 22 10.11 3.88 -9.14
N ASN A 23 10.09 2.58 -9.42
CA ASN A 23 10.25 2.06 -10.79
C ASN A 23 9.01 2.29 -11.66
N TYR A 24 7.93 2.84 -11.08
CA TYR A 24 6.66 3.13 -11.75
C TYR A 24 6.37 4.64 -11.80
N GLY A 25 7.38 5.47 -11.52
CA GLY A 25 7.30 6.92 -11.64
C GLY A 25 6.94 7.66 -10.35
N ALA A 26 6.91 6.97 -9.20
CA ALA A 26 6.71 7.65 -7.92
C ALA A 26 7.97 8.45 -7.57
N ILE A 27 7.80 9.74 -7.25
CA ILE A 27 8.91 10.64 -6.94
C ILE A 27 8.84 10.99 -5.45
N ALA A 28 9.80 10.50 -4.68
CA ALA A 28 9.80 10.73 -3.24
C ALA A 28 10.12 12.20 -2.92
N ASN A 29 9.49 12.72 -1.86
CA ASN A 29 9.82 14.00 -1.22
C ASN A 29 9.63 15.25 -2.11
N ASP A 30 8.90 15.15 -3.23
CA ASP A 30 8.67 16.29 -4.14
C ASP A 30 7.37 17.07 -3.84
N GLY A 31 6.56 16.57 -2.91
CA GLY A 31 5.28 17.16 -2.53
C GLY A 31 4.17 17.02 -3.58
N ARG A 32 4.35 16.14 -4.58
CA ARG A 32 3.36 15.84 -5.63
C ARG A 32 2.58 14.57 -5.31
N VAL A 33 1.58 14.31 -6.12
CA VAL A 33 0.65 13.18 -5.97
C VAL A 33 1.20 11.98 -6.74
N ASP A 34 1.29 10.82 -6.08
CA ASP A 34 1.89 9.60 -6.64
C ASP A 34 0.86 8.49 -6.96
N ASN A 35 -0.45 8.79 -6.93
CA ASN A 35 -1.52 7.80 -7.13
C ASN A 35 -1.30 6.93 -8.38
N GLU A 36 -1.02 7.54 -9.53
CA GLU A 36 -0.84 6.81 -10.79
C GLU A 36 0.35 5.84 -10.73
N ALA A 37 1.46 6.24 -10.10
CA ALA A 37 2.61 5.37 -9.93
C ALA A 37 2.32 4.20 -8.99
N PHE A 38 1.57 4.44 -7.91
CA PHE A 38 1.14 3.41 -6.98
C PHE A 38 0.15 2.43 -7.62
N GLU A 39 -0.78 2.90 -8.44
CA GLU A 39 -1.72 2.06 -9.19
C GLU A 39 -0.98 1.16 -10.18
N LYS A 40 -0.05 1.70 -10.98
CA LYS A 40 0.76 0.92 -11.91
C LYS A 40 1.60 -0.13 -11.20
N ALA A 41 2.25 0.23 -10.10
CA ALA A 41 3.05 -0.68 -9.31
C ALA A 41 2.18 -1.76 -8.64
N TRP A 42 1.02 -1.40 -8.11
CA TRP A 42 0.07 -2.35 -7.54
C TRP A 42 -0.42 -3.37 -8.57
N ASN A 43 -0.82 -2.91 -9.76
CA ASN A 43 -1.31 -3.78 -10.84
C ASN A 43 -0.24 -4.81 -11.25
N LYS A 44 1.03 -4.39 -11.31
CA LYS A 44 2.13 -5.32 -11.52
C LYS A 44 2.28 -6.31 -10.37
N ALA A 45 2.34 -5.82 -9.13
CA ALA A 45 2.54 -6.68 -7.97
C ALA A 45 1.43 -7.73 -7.83
N CYS A 46 0.18 -7.27 -7.99
CA CYS A 46 -1.02 -8.06 -7.92
C CYS A 46 -1.06 -9.15 -9.01
N SER A 47 -0.71 -8.82 -10.25
CA SER A 47 -0.71 -9.78 -11.37
C SER A 47 0.41 -10.82 -11.29
N GLU A 48 1.48 -10.57 -10.53
CA GLU A 48 2.63 -11.47 -10.44
C GLU A 48 2.76 -12.23 -9.13
N GLY A 49 1.93 -11.92 -8.13
CA GLY A 49 2.06 -12.52 -6.80
C GLY A 49 3.28 -11.97 -6.07
N ALA A 50 3.59 -10.70 -6.31
CA ALA A 50 4.80 -10.02 -5.87
C ALA A 50 4.53 -9.06 -4.72
N THR A 51 5.59 -8.66 -4.03
CA THR A 51 5.49 -7.67 -2.95
C THR A 51 5.65 -6.26 -3.53
N LEU A 52 4.61 -5.43 -3.40
CA LEU A 52 4.74 -3.98 -3.62
C LEU A 52 5.56 -3.37 -2.47
N VAL A 53 6.56 -2.55 -2.77
CA VAL A 53 7.47 -1.96 -1.78
C VAL A 53 7.46 -0.44 -1.87
N VAL A 54 7.21 0.21 -0.73
CA VAL A 54 7.49 1.63 -0.49
C VAL A 54 8.85 1.74 0.22
N PRO A 55 9.90 2.24 -0.44
CA PRO A 55 11.27 2.23 0.07
C PRO A 55 11.46 3.12 1.30
N GLU A 56 12.45 2.80 2.14
CA GLU A 56 12.89 3.66 3.25
C GLU A 56 13.29 5.07 2.78
N ASN A 57 13.32 6.03 3.72
CA ASN A 57 13.72 7.42 3.47
C ASN A 57 12.93 8.14 2.35
N SER A 58 11.71 7.67 2.08
CA SER A 58 10.80 8.25 1.09
C SER A 58 9.52 8.76 1.74
N VAL A 59 8.99 9.87 1.23
CA VAL A 59 7.63 10.34 1.50
C VAL A 59 6.91 10.47 0.16
N TYR A 60 5.84 9.71 -0.01
CA TYR A 60 4.95 9.78 -1.17
C TYR A 60 3.59 10.31 -0.74
N HIS A 61 2.96 11.16 -1.57
CA HIS A 61 1.61 11.64 -1.24
C HIS A 61 0.54 10.95 -2.07
N LEU A 62 -0.48 10.44 -1.39
CA LEU A 62 -1.63 9.81 -2.02
C LEU A 62 -2.92 10.54 -1.67
N LYS A 63 -3.73 10.79 -2.70
CA LYS A 63 -5.19 10.99 -2.62
C LYS A 63 -5.88 9.64 -2.34
N PRO A 64 -7.22 9.56 -2.21
CA PRO A 64 -7.89 8.26 -2.13
C PRO A 64 -7.42 7.29 -3.21
N ILE A 65 -7.18 6.04 -2.81
CA ILE A 65 -6.70 4.98 -3.69
C ILE A 65 -7.30 3.65 -3.27
N ILE A 66 -7.63 2.83 -4.27
CA ILE A 66 -8.14 1.49 -4.08
C ILE A 66 -7.14 0.51 -4.72
N PHE A 67 -6.61 -0.37 -3.90
CA PHE A 67 -5.76 -1.48 -4.30
C PHE A 67 -6.64 -2.73 -4.45
N SER A 68 -7.17 -2.91 -5.65
CA SER A 68 -8.14 -3.98 -5.97
C SER A 68 -7.47 -5.27 -6.43
N GLY A 69 -8.06 -6.41 -6.05
CA GLY A 69 -7.80 -7.73 -6.62
C GLY A 69 -8.90 -8.20 -7.59
N PRO A 70 -8.96 -9.51 -7.90
CA PRO A 70 -8.20 -10.58 -7.28
C PRO A 70 -6.72 -10.57 -7.69
N CYS A 71 -5.83 -10.92 -6.76
CA CYS A 71 -4.40 -11.00 -7.02
C CYS A 71 -3.90 -12.44 -7.04
N GLN A 72 -2.76 -12.65 -7.68
CA GLN A 72 -2.03 -13.92 -7.57
C GLN A 72 -1.64 -14.20 -6.11
N PRO A 73 -1.48 -15.47 -5.71
CA PRO A 73 -1.04 -15.83 -4.37
C PRO A 73 0.30 -15.16 -4.03
N LYS A 74 0.48 -14.82 -2.75
CA LYS A 74 1.70 -14.19 -2.19
C LYS A 74 1.88 -12.70 -2.51
N THR A 75 0.90 -12.05 -3.14
CA THR A 75 0.88 -10.58 -3.20
C THR A 75 0.88 -10.00 -1.79
N ALA A 76 1.75 -9.02 -1.56
CA ALA A 76 1.88 -8.32 -0.30
C ALA A 76 2.21 -6.85 -0.54
N PHE A 77 2.02 -6.02 0.49
CA PHE A 77 2.40 -4.62 0.46
C PHE A 77 3.32 -4.34 1.65
N LYS A 78 4.56 -3.96 1.38
CA LYS A 78 5.53 -3.57 2.40
C LYS A 78 5.80 -2.06 2.38
N ILE A 79 5.60 -1.44 3.53
CA ILE A 79 5.81 0.00 3.74
C ILE A 79 7.01 0.18 4.67
N TYR A 80 8.14 0.62 4.11
CA TYR A 80 9.32 1.00 4.89
C TYR A 80 9.52 2.52 4.96
N GLY A 81 9.07 3.25 3.94
CA GLY A 81 9.01 4.71 3.94
C GLY A 81 7.73 5.26 4.56
N THR A 82 7.30 6.44 4.08
CA THR A 82 6.07 7.11 4.48
C THR A 82 5.10 7.24 3.32
N ILE A 83 3.87 6.76 3.52
CA ILE A 83 2.72 7.14 2.70
C ILE A 83 1.99 8.25 3.45
N LYS A 84 1.82 9.41 2.81
CA LYS A 84 1.20 10.58 3.43
C LYS A 84 -0.07 11.01 2.70
N ALA A 85 -1.12 11.29 3.45
CA ALA A 85 -2.38 11.77 2.93
C ALA A 85 -2.23 13.15 2.29
N TRP A 86 -2.85 13.33 1.12
CA TRP A 86 -2.87 14.62 0.44
C TRP A 86 -3.50 15.69 1.35
N PRO A 87 -2.89 16.88 1.51
CA PRO A 87 -3.29 17.86 2.52
C PRO A 87 -4.60 18.59 2.24
N LYS A 88 -5.25 18.37 1.09
CA LYS A 88 -6.50 19.06 0.71
C LYS A 88 -7.70 18.11 0.82
N ARG A 89 -8.64 18.40 1.73
CA ARG A 89 -9.89 17.62 1.90
C ARG A 89 -10.70 17.49 0.61
N SER A 90 -10.69 18.53 -0.24
CA SER A 90 -11.39 18.49 -1.54
C SER A 90 -10.86 17.42 -2.50
N ALA A 91 -9.65 16.89 -2.28
CA ALA A 91 -9.13 15.78 -3.08
C ALA A 91 -9.74 14.43 -2.73
N TYR A 92 -10.56 14.35 -1.67
CA TYR A 92 -11.18 13.12 -1.19
C TYR A 92 -12.58 12.88 -1.77
N GLY A 93 -13.05 13.76 -2.66
CA GLY A 93 -14.35 13.65 -3.31
C GLY A 93 -15.50 13.65 -2.31
N GLU A 94 -16.58 12.95 -2.65
CA GLU A 94 -17.78 12.85 -1.82
C GLU A 94 -17.59 11.87 -0.65
N ASP A 95 -16.96 10.71 -0.88
CA ASP A 95 -16.67 9.76 0.20
C ASP A 95 -15.36 10.12 0.91
N THR A 96 -15.48 11.07 1.83
CA THR A 96 -14.36 11.54 2.66
C THR A 96 -13.92 10.55 3.75
N ARG A 97 -14.57 9.38 3.87
CA ARG A 97 -14.28 8.40 4.92
C ARG A 97 -13.16 7.44 4.55
N LEU A 98 -12.86 7.30 3.26
CA LEU A 98 -11.90 6.32 2.76
C LEU A 98 -10.69 7.02 2.14
N TRP A 99 -9.50 6.59 2.56
CA TRP A 99 -8.23 7.04 2.00
C TRP A 99 -7.49 5.92 1.27
N ILE A 100 -7.17 4.83 1.95
CA ILE A 100 -6.53 3.66 1.35
C ILE A 100 -7.46 2.48 1.56
N LYS A 101 -7.97 1.92 0.46
CA LYS A 101 -8.81 0.71 0.49
C LYS A 101 -8.06 -0.45 -0.16
N PHE A 102 -8.07 -1.59 0.53
CA PHE A 102 -7.68 -2.88 -0.04
C PHE A 102 -8.95 -3.67 -0.31
N ASP A 103 -9.19 -4.07 -1.57
CA ASP A 103 -10.47 -4.63 -1.98
C ASP A 103 -10.31 -5.95 -2.72
N ASN A 104 -11.17 -6.93 -2.40
CA ASN A 104 -11.18 -8.25 -3.03
C ASN A 104 -9.82 -8.98 -3.01
N LEU A 105 -9.19 -9.07 -1.83
CA LEU A 105 -7.89 -9.72 -1.63
C LEU A 105 -7.99 -10.93 -0.70
N THR A 106 -7.30 -12.01 -1.06
CA THR A 106 -7.25 -13.27 -0.29
C THR A 106 -5.84 -13.51 0.23
N ASN A 107 -5.69 -13.81 1.53
CA ASN A 107 -4.40 -14.05 2.19
C ASN A 107 -3.36 -12.92 1.99
N PHE A 108 -3.84 -11.69 1.85
CA PHE A 108 -3.02 -10.50 1.64
C PHE A 108 -2.48 -9.95 2.97
N LYS A 109 -1.23 -9.46 2.94
CA LYS A 109 -0.57 -8.84 4.09
C LYS A 109 -0.08 -7.44 3.74
N VAL A 110 -0.39 -6.48 4.62
CA VAL A 110 0.33 -5.21 4.74
C VAL A 110 1.35 -5.37 5.86
N ASP A 111 2.60 -5.02 5.61
CA ASP A 111 3.71 -5.22 6.53
C ASP A 111 4.77 -4.11 6.38
N GLY A 112 5.83 -4.18 7.18
CA GLY A 112 6.95 -3.24 7.17
C GLY A 112 7.14 -2.58 8.53
N GLY A 113 7.93 -1.51 8.55
CA GLY A 113 8.22 -0.72 9.75
C GLY A 113 8.09 0.79 9.52
N GLY A 114 7.53 1.18 8.38
CA GLY A 114 7.37 2.56 7.95
C GLY A 114 6.12 3.23 8.53
N THR A 115 5.67 4.30 7.87
CA THR A 115 4.61 5.19 8.37
C THR A 115 3.47 5.35 7.37
N ILE A 116 2.25 5.27 7.89
CA ILE A 116 1.04 5.76 7.22
C ILE A 116 0.62 7.06 7.93
N ASN A 117 0.85 8.20 7.29
CA ASN A 117 0.55 9.51 7.84
C ASN A 117 -0.77 10.03 7.25
N GLY A 118 -1.87 9.88 7.99
CA GLY A 118 -3.21 10.32 7.58
C GLY A 118 -3.42 11.84 7.53
N ASN A 119 -2.42 12.64 7.89
CA ASN A 119 -2.50 14.11 7.87
C ASN A 119 -3.74 14.66 8.63
N GLY A 120 -4.03 14.06 9.80
CA GLY A 120 -5.32 14.17 10.50
C GLY A 120 -5.70 15.56 10.99
N LYS A 121 -4.74 16.48 11.16
CA LYS A 121 -4.99 17.82 11.73
C LYS A 121 -6.06 18.60 10.96
N ILE A 122 -6.07 18.51 9.63
CA ILE A 122 -7.09 19.19 8.81
C ILE A 122 -8.47 18.56 8.98
N TRP A 123 -8.53 17.25 9.21
CA TRP A 123 -9.78 16.52 9.41
C TRP A 123 -10.42 16.84 10.76
N TRP A 124 -9.66 16.77 11.85
CA TRP A 124 -10.20 17.04 13.19
C TRP A 124 -10.72 18.47 13.35
N LYS A 125 -10.00 19.46 12.77
CA LYS A 125 -10.43 20.86 12.73
C LYS A 125 -11.73 21.09 11.96
N ASN A 126 -12.08 20.18 11.06
CA ASN A 126 -13.30 20.23 10.25
C ASN A 126 -14.20 19.04 10.57
N SER A 127 -14.23 18.63 11.84
CA SER A 127 -15.19 17.64 12.34
C SER A 127 -16.38 18.35 12.99
N CYS A 128 -17.55 17.70 13.01
CA CYS A 128 -18.75 18.23 13.67
C CYS A 128 -18.57 18.50 15.18
N LYS A 129 -17.54 17.93 15.80
CA LYS A 129 -17.18 18.20 17.21
C LYS A 129 -16.51 19.57 17.42
N VAL A 130 -15.95 20.15 16.37
CA VAL A 130 -15.16 21.40 16.42
C VAL A 130 -15.79 22.48 15.55
N ASN A 131 -16.40 22.09 14.44
CA ASN A 131 -17.13 22.98 13.56
C ASN A 131 -18.59 22.52 13.52
N GLU A 132 -19.42 23.14 14.35
CA GLU A 132 -20.84 22.82 14.54
C GLU A 132 -21.71 23.22 13.32
N SER A 133 -21.16 23.94 12.35
CA SER A 133 -21.86 24.34 11.12
C SER A 133 -21.67 23.38 9.95
N LEU A 134 -21.07 22.20 10.18
CA LEU A 134 -20.84 21.14 9.18
C LEU A 134 -21.95 20.09 9.19
#